data_AF-A0A552R7N9-F1
#
_entry.id   AF-A0A552R7N9-F1
#
_cell.length_a   1.000
_cell.length_b   1.000
_cell.length_c   1.000
_cell.angle_alpha   90.00
_cell.angle_beta   90.00
_cell.angle_gamma   90.00
#
_symmetry.space_group_name_H-M   'P 1'
#
loop_
_entity.id
_entity.type
_entity.pdbx_description
1 polymer ?
#
loop_
_entity_poly.entity_id
_entity_poly.type
_entity_poly.pdbx_seq_one_letter_code
_entity_poly.pdbx_strand_id
1 'polypeptide(L)' 'MTTVANQQDFKVADLSLAAFGRKEITLAEHEMPGL' A
#
# COMPACT_ATOMS: atom_id res chain seq x y z
N MET A 1 10.74 -21.02 14.27
CA MET A 1 10.67 -20.36 12.96
C MET A 1 10.72 -18.87 13.20
N THR A 2 11.80 -18.20 12.83
CA THR A 2 11.97 -16.76 13.10
C THR A 2 11.61 -16.01 11.81
N THR A 3 10.41 -15.45 11.76
CA THR A 3 9.95 -14.64 10.63
C THR A 3 10.66 -13.29 10.71
N VAL A 4 11.64 -13.07 9.84
CA VAL A 4 12.26 -11.76 9.63
C VAL A 4 11.18 -10.84 9.07
N ALA A 5 10.56 -10.04 9.93
CA ALA A 5 9.74 -8.92 9.49
C ALA A 5 10.70 -7.94 8.81
N ASN A 6 10.63 -7.85 7.48
CA ASN A 6 11.41 -6.91 6.70
C ASN A 6 10.89 -5.50 7.04
N GLN A 7 11.47 -4.88 8.08
CA GLN A 7 11.14 -3.50 8.45
C GLN A 7 11.66 -2.59 7.35
N GLN A 8 10.77 -2.25 6.42
CA GLN A 8 11.01 -1.20 5.44
C GLN A 8 10.79 0.14 6.11
N ASP A 9 11.80 1.01 6.06
CA ASP A 9 11.68 2.37 6.57
C ASP A 9 10.78 3.20 5.66
N PHE A 10 9.85 3.94 6.24
CA PHE A 10 9.01 4.90 5.54
C PHE A 10 8.70 6.09 6.44
N LYS A 11 8.46 7.26 5.82
CA LYS A 11 8.00 8.47 6.51
C LYS A 11 6.74 8.96 5.81
N VAL A 12 5.60 8.68 6.41
CA VAL A 12 4.27 9.05 5.90
C VAL A 12 3.56 9.97 6.88
N ALA A 13 2.57 10.71 6.40
CA ALA A 13 1.79 11.60 7.25
C ALA A 13 0.90 10.82 8.24
N ASP A 14 0.25 9.73 7.77
CA ASP A 14 -0.60 8.89 8.60
C ASP A 14 -0.69 7.46 8.03
N LEU A 15 -0.44 6.46 8.87
CA LEU A 15 -0.57 5.04 8.53
C LEU A 15 -2.01 4.55 8.54
N SER A 16 -2.92 5.22 9.25
CA SER A 16 -4.33 4.81 9.34
C SER A 16 -5.05 4.85 7.98
N LEU A 17 -4.54 5.69 7.07
CA LEU A 17 -5.07 5.86 5.70
C LEU A 17 -4.67 4.72 4.76
N ALA A 18 -3.84 3.76 5.18
CA ALA A 18 -3.38 2.67 4.33
C ALA A 18 -4.52 1.84 3.72
N ALA A 19 -5.56 1.54 4.52
CA ALA A 19 -6.71 0.77 4.05
C ALA A 19 -7.54 1.54 3.01
N PHE A 20 -7.64 2.86 3.17
CA PHE A 20 -8.33 3.72 2.21
C PHE A 20 -7.54 3.83 0.91
N GLY A 21 -6.25 4.18 0.98
CA GLY A 21 -5.39 4.29 -0.20
C GLY A 21 -5.32 3.00 -1.01
N ARG A 22 -5.35 1.82 -0.36
CA ARG A 22 -5.44 0.53 -1.07
C ARG A 22 -6.70 0.38 -1.91
N LYS A 23 -7.86 0.85 -1.42
CA LYS A 23 -9.11 0.78 -2.19
C LYS A 23 -9.06 1.68 -3.43
N GLU A 24 -8.49 2.88 -3.29
CA GLU A 24 -8.34 3.80 -4.41
C GLU A 24 -7.35 3.27 -5.46
N ILE A 25 -6.25 2.66 -5.02
CA ILE A 25 -5.29 2.00 -5.94
C ILE A 25 -6.01 0.92 -6.77
N THR A 26 -6.77 0.04 -6.14
CA THR A 26 -7.51 -1.01 -6.86
C THR A 26 -8.50 -0.42 -7.85
N LEU A 27 -9.19 0.67 -7.50
CA LEU A 27 -10.08 1.34 -8.44
C LEU A 27 -9.31 1.90 -9.64
N ALA A 28 -8.18 2.57 -9.38
CA ALA A 28 -7.33 3.17 -10.42
C ALA A 28 -6.73 2.13 -11.37
N GLU A 29 -6.36 0.94 -10.88
CA GLU A 29 -5.85 -0.16 -11.71
C GLU A 29 -6.84 -0.55 -12.83
N HIS A 30 -8.14 -0.54 -12.56
CA HIS A 30 -9.16 -0.85 -13.57
C HIS A 30 -9.24 0.22 -14.68
N GLU A 31 -8.84 1.46 -14.37
CA GLU A 31 -8.82 2.58 -15.31
C GLU A 31 -7.48 2.69 -16.05
N MET A 32 -6.47 1.90 -15.67
CA MET A 32 -5.11 1.92 -16.22
C MET A 32 -4.74 0.56 -16.86
N PRO A 33 -5.35 0.18 -17.99
CA PRO A 33 -5.19 -1.16 -18.58
C PRO A 33 -3.79 -1.47 -19.16
N GLY A 34 -2.88 -0.49 -19.17
CA GLY A 34 -1.52 -0.63 -19.71
C GLY A 34 -0.41 -0.59 -18.67
N LEU A 35 -0.75 -0.57 -17.38
CA LEU A 35 0.22 -0.69 -16.28
C LEU A 35 0.62 -2.13 -15.99
#